data_AF-A0A960PPK8-F1
#
_entry.id   AF-A0A960PPK8-F1
#
_cell.length_a   1.000
_cell.length_b   1.000
_cell.length_c   1.000
_cell.angle_alpha   90.00
_cell.angle_beta   90.00
_cell.angle_gamma   90.00
#
_symmetry.space_group_name_H-M   'P 1'
#
loop_
_entity.id
_entity.type
_entity.pdbx_description
1 polymer ?
#
loop_
_entity_poly.entity_id
_entity_poly.type
_entity_poly.pdbx_seq_one_letter_code
_entity_poly.pdbx_strand_id
1 'polypeptide(L)'
;DRPTGQVEVIHFPGAGGDSVEALLHYPLDWPKNEAPSPAARRPLVLDIHGGPAGTDRDFWDQRWSGPLLLYRQRGAFVLQVNYHGSAGYGLEWVESIAERYYEQERVDLEAGVDHLVDQGLVDPERLGVTGWSNGGILSAELITRTKRFKAAAVGAADVEWISDWANVDFGAAFDNYYFGGTPWEKTQEYIERSPFFRLSEVSTPTIIFTGTEDRNVPPHQSWSLYRALQYLEKAPARLVLFPGEPHGLRKVAHQRRKVEEELAWFDRYLFEAAPGPDEALKKESLLAALLARAKAARTGQAFGRQAGGKLVPETLTYEGLEVGRFEVTRAQYAAFDSSYPVAPGAENLPATGISFENARRYTRWLTQTTGRPHRLPTLDEARKLRKKAGGEGNTLDRWAGYSPNPEDAARLRKLLAELPGPAPLLLPVGSLPGSGEDPVFDLDGNAAEWALDEKGGGTPVGPSADQPSKPRSPEATTDPDYIGLRVVVGKP
;
A
#
# COMPACT_ATOMS: atom_id res chain seq x y z
N ASP A 1 -16.75 17.25 -12.04
CA ASP A 1 -17.84 16.25 -12.02
C ASP A 1 -17.28 14.88 -11.69
N ARG A 2 -17.72 14.26 -10.59
CA ARG A 2 -17.39 12.85 -10.31
C ARG A 2 -18.42 12.00 -11.05
N PRO A 3 -18.02 10.96 -11.80
CA PRO A 3 -18.98 10.14 -12.54
C PRO A 3 -19.98 9.50 -11.55
N THR A 4 -21.26 9.82 -11.71
CA THR A 4 -22.35 9.10 -11.07
C THR A 4 -22.55 7.80 -11.84
N GLY A 5 -22.15 6.68 -11.26
CA GLY A 5 -22.25 5.39 -11.93
C GLY A 5 -23.70 4.96 -12.15
N GLN A 6 -23.98 4.29 -13.28
CA GLN A 6 -25.30 3.75 -13.61
C GLN A 6 -25.61 2.49 -12.80
N VAL A 7 -26.86 2.36 -12.36
CA VAL A 7 -27.40 1.17 -11.69
C VAL A 7 -28.74 0.86 -12.36
N GLU A 8 -29.03 -0.43 -12.56
CA GLU A 8 -30.28 -0.90 -13.15
C GLU A 8 -30.84 -2.05 -12.31
N VAL A 9 -32.16 -2.03 -12.08
CA VAL A 9 -32.87 -3.20 -11.54
C VAL A 9 -33.24 -4.09 -12.71
N ILE A 10 -32.69 -5.30 -12.75
CA ILE A 10 -32.92 -6.29 -13.80
C ILE A 10 -33.72 -7.48 -13.25
N HIS A 11 -34.37 -8.20 -14.15
CA HIS A 11 -35.11 -9.42 -13.83
C HIS A 11 -34.75 -10.53 -14.81
N PHE A 12 -34.63 -11.76 -14.31
CA PHE A 12 -34.33 -12.94 -15.11
C PHE A 12 -35.01 -14.19 -14.53
N PRO A 13 -35.27 -15.23 -15.35
CA PRO A 13 -35.79 -16.49 -14.83
C PRO A 13 -34.72 -17.21 -13.98
N GLY A 14 -35.04 -17.49 -12.73
CA GLY A 14 -34.21 -18.25 -11.79
C GLY A 14 -34.71 -19.67 -11.56
N ALA A 15 -34.53 -20.17 -10.34
CA ALA A 15 -35.05 -21.47 -9.91
C ALA A 15 -36.56 -21.56 -10.16
N GLY A 16 -37.04 -22.73 -10.60
CA GLY A 16 -38.46 -22.93 -10.91
C GLY A 16 -39.00 -22.14 -12.12
N GLY A 17 -38.18 -21.30 -12.76
CA GLY A 17 -38.62 -20.34 -13.78
C GLY A 17 -39.20 -19.06 -13.18
N ASP A 18 -39.08 -18.85 -11.86
CA ASP A 18 -39.55 -17.65 -11.19
C ASP A 18 -38.71 -16.43 -11.56
N SER A 19 -39.34 -15.25 -11.55
CA SER A 19 -38.66 -14.01 -11.90
C SER A 19 -37.85 -13.49 -10.71
N VAL A 20 -36.51 -13.61 -10.79
CA VAL A 20 -35.57 -13.12 -9.78
C VAL A 20 -35.15 -11.68 -10.10
N GLU A 21 -35.16 -10.81 -9.08
CA GLU A 21 -34.65 -9.44 -9.18
C GLU A 21 -33.14 -9.37 -8.85
N ALA A 22 -32.42 -8.51 -9.56
CA ALA A 22 -31.05 -8.15 -9.19
C ALA A 22 -30.75 -6.67 -9.44
N LEU A 23 -29.79 -6.13 -8.69
CA LEU A 23 -29.18 -4.83 -8.97
C LEU A 23 -27.92 -5.02 -9.80
N LEU A 24 -27.92 -4.45 -11.00
CA LEU A 24 -26.78 -4.40 -11.90
C LEU A 24 -26.09 -3.05 -11.82
N HIS A 25 -24.88 -3.02 -11.28
CA HIS A 25 -24.06 -1.83 -11.23
C HIS A 25 -23.07 -1.82 -12.40
N TYR A 26 -23.12 -0.75 -13.20
CA TYR A 26 -22.27 -0.61 -14.38
C TYR A 26 -20.87 -0.11 -14.03
N PRO A 27 -19.83 -0.48 -14.81
CA PRO A 27 -18.52 0.16 -14.78
C PRO A 27 -18.65 1.69 -14.83
N LEU A 28 -17.76 2.42 -14.13
CA LEU A 28 -17.84 3.89 -14.12
C LEU A 28 -17.48 4.52 -15.47
N ASP A 29 -16.72 3.81 -16.31
CA ASP A 29 -16.34 4.18 -17.67
C ASP A 29 -17.26 3.58 -18.74
N TRP A 30 -18.40 3.00 -18.37
CA TRP A 30 -19.29 2.34 -19.32
C TRP A 30 -19.86 3.33 -20.37
N PRO A 31 -19.73 3.03 -21.68
CA PRO A 31 -20.24 3.90 -22.74
C PRO A 31 -21.76 3.88 -22.79
N LYS A 32 -22.40 5.06 -22.74
CA LYS A 32 -23.88 5.18 -22.71
C LYS A 32 -24.60 4.78 -24.00
N ASN A 33 -23.90 4.74 -25.14
CA ASN A 33 -24.50 4.60 -26.46
C ASN A 33 -23.88 3.46 -27.30
N GLU A 34 -23.15 2.54 -26.68
CA GLU A 34 -22.52 1.41 -27.40
C GLU A 34 -23.31 0.14 -27.14
N ALA A 35 -23.69 -0.55 -28.22
CA ALA A 35 -24.37 -1.84 -28.12
C ALA A 35 -23.39 -2.89 -27.55
N PRO A 36 -23.87 -3.85 -26.74
CA PRO A 36 -23.05 -4.96 -26.26
C PRO A 36 -22.39 -5.70 -27.43
N SER A 37 -21.09 -5.98 -27.30
CA SER A 37 -20.34 -6.75 -28.29
C SER A 37 -19.27 -7.58 -27.58
N PRO A 38 -18.76 -8.67 -28.18
CA PRO A 38 -17.69 -9.46 -27.56
C PRO A 38 -16.45 -8.64 -27.18
N ALA A 39 -16.11 -7.61 -27.95
CA ALA A 39 -15.00 -6.71 -27.66
C ALA A 39 -15.28 -5.70 -26.52
N ALA A 40 -16.56 -5.44 -26.22
CA ALA A 40 -16.98 -4.56 -25.15
C ALA A 40 -17.26 -5.30 -23.82
N ARG A 41 -17.17 -6.64 -23.80
CA ARG A 41 -17.38 -7.46 -22.60
C ARG A 41 -16.42 -7.06 -21.48
N ARG A 42 -16.96 -6.95 -20.26
CA ARG A 42 -16.21 -6.54 -19.08
C ARG A 42 -16.21 -7.61 -18.00
N PRO A 43 -15.28 -7.54 -17.02
CA PRO A 43 -15.34 -8.38 -15.84
C PRO A 43 -16.65 -8.24 -15.09
N LEU A 44 -17.04 -9.30 -14.38
CA LEU A 44 -18.14 -9.28 -13.43
C LEU A 44 -17.64 -9.64 -12.04
N VAL A 45 -18.11 -8.92 -11.03
CA VAL A 45 -18.07 -9.36 -9.63
C VAL A 45 -19.50 -9.67 -9.18
N LEU A 46 -19.77 -10.93 -8.89
CA LEU A 46 -20.98 -11.36 -8.20
C LEU A 46 -20.80 -11.06 -6.70
N ASP A 47 -21.46 -10.03 -6.20
CA ASP A 47 -21.42 -9.58 -4.80
C ASP A 47 -22.69 -10.06 -4.08
N ILE A 48 -22.53 -11.02 -3.17
CA ILE A 48 -23.63 -11.73 -2.54
C ILE A 48 -23.85 -11.17 -1.13
N HIS A 49 -25.07 -10.75 -0.81
CA HIS A 49 -25.40 -10.24 0.51
C HIS A 49 -25.35 -11.30 1.62
N GLY A 50 -25.12 -10.82 2.85
CA GLY A 50 -25.18 -11.65 4.06
C GLY A 50 -26.62 -11.87 4.55
N GLY A 51 -26.79 -12.90 5.39
CA GLY A 51 -28.09 -13.36 5.86
C GLY A 51 -28.91 -14.06 4.75
N PRO A 52 -29.51 -15.23 5.00
CA PRO A 52 -30.37 -15.89 4.01
C PRO A 52 -31.58 -15.02 3.63
N ALA A 53 -32.14 -14.31 4.61
CA ALA A 53 -33.19 -13.29 4.45
C ALA A 53 -32.65 -11.86 4.30
N GLY A 54 -31.38 -11.70 3.88
CA GLY A 54 -30.84 -10.39 3.48
C GLY A 54 -31.52 -9.86 2.21
N THR A 55 -31.21 -8.63 1.84
CA THR A 55 -31.62 -8.07 0.54
C THR A 55 -30.73 -6.90 0.17
N ASP A 56 -30.37 -6.83 -1.11
CA ASP A 56 -29.78 -5.65 -1.71
C ASP A 56 -30.89 -4.75 -2.28
N ARG A 57 -30.76 -3.44 -2.05
CA ARG A 57 -31.79 -2.46 -2.40
C ARG A 57 -31.16 -1.33 -3.21
N ASP A 58 -31.93 -0.69 -4.07
CA ASP A 58 -31.49 0.51 -4.80
C ASP A 58 -31.43 1.73 -3.86
N PHE A 59 -30.36 1.80 -3.06
CA PHE A 59 -30.06 2.94 -2.20
C PHE A 59 -28.56 3.21 -2.16
N TRP A 60 -28.20 4.44 -1.82
CA TRP A 60 -26.80 4.83 -1.70
C TRP A 60 -26.18 4.24 -0.42
N ASP A 61 -25.43 3.15 -0.57
CA ASP A 61 -24.68 2.49 0.49
C ASP A 61 -23.25 2.17 0.04
N GLN A 62 -22.30 2.20 0.98
CA GLN A 62 -20.93 1.77 0.76
C GLN A 62 -20.48 0.94 1.95
N ARG A 63 -20.13 -0.32 1.71
CA ARG A 63 -19.74 -1.26 2.76
C ARG A 63 -18.34 -1.77 2.51
N TRP A 64 -17.59 -1.99 3.59
CA TRP A 64 -16.29 -2.66 3.52
C TRP A 64 -16.44 -4.14 3.12
N SER A 65 -17.59 -4.76 3.42
CA SER A 65 -17.87 -6.16 3.10
C SER A 65 -18.09 -6.40 1.61
N GLY A 66 -18.56 -5.39 0.86
CA GLY A 66 -18.73 -5.40 -0.59
C GLY A 66 -18.39 -4.02 -1.17
N PRO A 67 -17.11 -3.74 -1.51
CA PRO A 67 -16.65 -2.41 -1.93
C PRO A 67 -17.02 -2.08 -3.40
N LEU A 68 -18.31 -2.06 -3.69
CA LEU A 68 -18.90 -1.97 -5.04
C LEU A 68 -18.32 -0.86 -5.93
N LEU A 69 -18.10 0.35 -5.40
CA LEU A 69 -17.53 1.45 -6.21
C LEU A 69 -16.10 1.16 -6.67
N LEU A 70 -15.32 0.42 -5.87
CA LEU A 70 -13.92 0.13 -6.17
C LEU A 70 -13.77 -0.97 -7.23
N TYR A 71 -14.74 -1.89 -7.33
CA TYR A 71 -14.86 -2.83 -8.44
C TYR A 71 -15.25 -2.12 -9.73
N ARG A 72 -16.23 -1.22 -9.66
CA ARG A 72 -16.71 -0.44 -10.82
C ARG A 72 -15.63 0.50 -11.38
N GLN A 73 -14.76 1.02 -10.52
CA GLN A 73 -13.58 1.80 -10.94
C GLN A 73 -12.56 0.97 -11.73
N ARG A 74 -12.53 -0.35 -11.54
CA ARG A 74 -11.67 -1.29 -12.27
C ARG A 74 -12.32 -1.79 -13.56
N GLY A 75 -13.41 -1.16 -13.98
CA GLY A 75 -14.11 -1.49 -15.22
C GLY A 75 -15.04 -2.70 -15.10
N ALA A 76 -15.39 -3.13 -13.89
CA ALA A 76 -16.23 -4.30 -13.66
C ALA A 76 -17.72 -3.95 -13.54
N PHE A 77 -18.57 -4.83 -14.05
CA PHE A 77 -19.95 -4.93 -13.57
C PHE A 77 -19.95 -5.51 -12.15
N VAL A 78 -20.91 -5.10 -11.34
CA VAL A 78 -21.21 -5.75 -10.06
C VAL A 78 -22.68 -6.18 -10.09
N LEU A 79 -22.92 -7.47 -9.83
CA LEU A 79 -24.26 -8.05 -9.79
C LEU A 79 -24.59 -8.44 -8.35
N GLN A 80 -25.71 -7.91 -7.85
CA GLN A 80 -26.27 -8.23 -6.55
C GLN A 80 -27.64 -8.87 -6.74
N VAL A 81 -27.73 -10.19 -6.58
CA VAL A 81 -28.96 -10.97 -6.83
C VAL A 81 -29.75 -11.09 -5.55
N ASN A 82 -31.02 -10.67 -5.56
CA ASN A 82 -31.97 -10.95 -4.49
C ASN A 82 -32.54 -12.36 -4.69
N TYR A 83 -31.72 -13.37 -4.42
CA TYR A 83 -32.02 -14.79 -4.66
C TYR A 83 -33.19 -15.30 -3.79
N HIS A 84 -33.78 -16.45 -4.14
CA HIS A 84 -34.79 -17.16 -3.33
C HIS A 84 -34.36 -17.25 -1.86
N GLY A 85 -35.19 -16.76 -0.94
CA GLY A 85 -34.83 -16.59 0.48
C GLY A 85 -34.65 -15.13 0.89
N SER A 86 -34.32 -14.24 -0.04
CA SER A 86 -34.16 -12.80 0.23
C SER A 86 -35.45 -12.15 0.73
N ALA A 87 -35.31 -11.18 1.63
CA ALA A 87 -36.47 -10.43 2.11
C ALA A 87 -37.03 -9.45 1.05
N GLY A 88 -38.31 -9.08 1.18
CA GLY A 88 -38.96 -8.09 0.30
C GLY A 88 -39.96 -8.69 -0.70
N TYR A 89 -40.01 -10.03 -0.83
CA TYR A 89 -40.79 -10.74 -1.85
C TYR A 89 -41.93 -11.60 -1.28
N GLY A 90 -42.23 -11.44 0.02
CA GLY A 90 -43.25 -12.23 0.73
C GLY A 90 -42.66 -13.43 1.48
N LEU A 91 -43.47 -14.01 2.38
CA LEU A 91 -43.02 -15.08 3.27
C LEU A 91 -42.66 -16.35 2.50
N GLU A 92 -43.45 -16.72 1.49
CA GLU A 92 -43.20 -17.91 0.67
C GLU A 92 -41.83 -17.85 -0.02
N TRP A 93 -41.43 -16.66 -0.51
CA TRP A 93 -40.10 -16.46 -1.10
C TRP A 93 -39.00 -16.58 -0.05
N VAL A 94 -39.17 -16.00 1.14
CA VAL A 94 -38.18 -16.07 2.22
C VAL A 94 -37.99 -17.50 2.73
N GLU A 95 -39.08 -18.25 2.87
CA GLU A 95 -39.05 -19.64 3.35
C GLU A 95 -38.76 -20.65 2.21
N SER A 96 -38.59 -20.19 0.97
CA SER A 96 -38.35 -21.05 -0.19
C SER A 96 -37.07 -21.89 -0.09
N ILE A 97 -36.12 -21.48 0.76
CA ILE A 97 -34.85 -22.16 1.02
C ILE A 97 -34.86 -22.98 2.31
N ALA A 98 -35.92 -22.91 3.11
CA ALA A 98 -36.09 -23.78 4.26
C ALA A 98 -36.12 -25.25 3.80
N GLU A 99 -35.33 -26.09 4.45
CA GLU A 99 -35.11 -27.50 4.05
C GLU A 99 -34.54 -27.67 2.62
N ARG A 100 -34.09 -26.59 1.96
CA ARG A 100 -33.61 -26.58 0.56
C ARG A 100 -32.41 -25.65 0.35
N TYR A 101 -31.63 -25.42 1.40
CA TYR A 101 -30.48 -24.52 1.38
C TYR A 101 -29.49 -24.90 0.27
N TYR A 102 -29.02 -23.90 -0.50
CA TYR A 102 -28.20 -24.02 -1.72
C TYR A 102 -28.92 -24.50 -2.99
N GLU A 103 -30.15 -24.99 -2.91
CA GLU A 103 -30.84 -25.55 -4.08
C GLU A 103 -31.30 -24.44 -5.02
N GLN A 104 -31.94 -23.41 -4.48
CA GLN A 104 -32.54 -22.33 -5.28
C GLN A 104 -31.59 -21.14 -5.39
N GLU A 105 -30.95 -20.77 -4.28
CA GLU A 105 -30.05 -19.61 -4.20
C GLU A 105 -28.92 -19.73 -5.23
N ARG A 106 -28.30 -20.90 -5.32
CA ARG A 106 -27.22 -21.16 -6.27
C ARG A 106 -27.70 -21.04 -7.71
N VAL A 107 -28.89 -21.57 -8.01
CA VAL A 107 -29.46 -21.53 -9.36
C VAL A 107 -29.74 -20.09 -9.77
N ASP A 108 -30.30 -19.28 -8.87
CA ASP A 108 -30.56 -17.85 -9.13
C ASP A 108 -29.28 -17.06 -9.36
N LEU A 109 -28.27 -17.29 -8.52
CA LEU A 109 -26.96 -16.64 -8.63
C LEU A 109 -26.28 -16.97 -9.97
N GLU A 110 -26.28 -18.26 -10.34
CA GLU A 110 -25.71 -18.70 -11.62
C GLU A 110 -26.54 -18.18 -12.81
N ALA A 111 -27.87 -18.18 -12.73
CA ALA A 111 -28.76 -17.65 -13.77
C ALA A 111 -28.57 -16.14 -13.99
N GLY A 112 -28.35 -15.37 -12.93
CA GLY A 112 -28.04 -13.94 -13.05
C GLY A 112 -26.71 -13.68 -13.77
N VAL A 113 -25.69 -14.49 -13.49
CA VAL A 113 -24.41 -14.43 -14.23
C VAL A 113 -24.63 -14.78 -15.71
N ASP A 114 -25.34 -15.87 -15.99
CA ASP A 114 -25.60 -16.34 -17.35
C ASP A 114 -26.42 -15.33 -18.16
N HIS A 115 -27.40 -14.69 -17.53
CA HIS A 115 -28.18 -13.61 -18.14
C HIS A 115 -27.31 -12.48 -18.70
N LEU A 116 -26.30 -12.02 -17.93
CA LEU A 116 -25.39 -10.95 -18.36
C LEU A 116 -24.38 -11.41 -19.42
N VAL A 117 -23.96 -12.68 -19.38
CA VAL A 117 -23.09 -13.30 -20.38
C VAL A 117 -23.84 -13.41 -21.73
N ASP A 118 -25.08 -13.87 -21.70
CA ASP A 118 -25.93 -14.03 -22.89
C ASP A 118 -26.29 -12.70 -23.55
N GLN A 119 -26.48 -11.65 -22.75
CA GLN A 119 -26.62 -10.27 -23.25
C GLN A 119 -25.32 -9.71 -23.87
N GLY A 120 -24.19 -10.39 -23.69
CA GLY A 120 -22.89 -9.96 -24.20
C GLY A 120 -22.29 -8.79 -23.41
N LEU A 121 -22.74 -8.53 -22.19
CA LEU A 121 -22.19 -7.49 -21.31
C LEU A 121 -20.92 -7.98 -20.59
N VAL A 122 -20.91 -9.23 -20.18
CA VAL A 122 -19.89 -9.82 -19.32
C VAL A 122 -19.03 -10.83 -20.07
N ASP A 123 -17.74 -10.85 -19.75
CA ASP A 123 -16.80 -11.86 -20.22
C ASP A 123 -16.87 -13.12 -19.33
N PRO A 124 -17.29 -14.29 -19.86
CA PRO A 124 -17.38 -15.53 -19.08
C PRO A 124 -16.03 -16.02 -18.54
N GLU A 125 -14.91 -15.54 -19.08
CA GLU A 125 -13.57 -15.86 -18.58
C GLU A 125 -13.08 -14.87 -17.50
N ARG A 126 -13.87 -13.87 -17.13
CA ARG A 126 -13.51 -12.84 -16.13
C ARG A 126 -14.62 -12.65 -15.11
N LEU A 127 -14.93 -13.72 -14.39
CA LEU A 127 -15.94 -13.77 -13.34
C LEU A 127 -15.29 -13.84 -11.96
N GLY A 128 -15.64 -12.94 -11.05
CA GLY A 128 -15.28 -12.97 -9.64
C GLY A 128 -16.51 -13.17 -8.76
N VAL A 129 -16.33 -13.75 -7.57
CA VAL A 129 -17.40 -13.91 -6.58
C VAL A 129 -16.95 -13.44 -5.21
N THR A 130 -17.82 -12.75 -4.48
CA THR A 130 -17.53 -12.30 -3.13
C THR A 130 -18.78 -12.22 -2.27
N GLY A 131 -18.58 -12.32 -0.96
CA GLY A 131 -19.61 -12.07 0.02
C GLY A 131 -19.10 -12.19 1.45
N TRP A 132 -19.94 -11.77 2.39
CA TRP A 132 -19.67 -11.86 3.83
C TRP A 132 -20.84 -12.54 4.53
N SER A 133 -20.57 -13.35 5.57
CA SER A 133 -21.61 -14.15 6.25
C SER A 133 -22.26 -15.10 5.24
N ASN A 134 -23.59 -15.15 5.15
CA ASN A 134 -24.25 -16.00 4.14
C ASN A 134 -23.75 -15.78 2.71
N GLY A 135 -23.40 -14.56 2.32
CA GLY A 135 -22.81 -14.32 1.01
C GLY A 135 -21.45 -14.99 0.84
N GLY A 136 -20.67 -15.08 1.92
CA GLY A 136 -19.44 -15.87 1.98
C GLY A 136 -19.72 -17.37 1.90
N ILE A 137 -20.75 -17.87 2.59
CA ILE A 137 -21.20 -19.27 2.54
C ILE A 137 -21.56 -19.66 1.11
N LEU A 138 -22.39 -18.85 0.44
CA LEU A 138 -22.80 -19.06 -0.95
C LEU A 138 -21.61 -18.89 -1.92
N SER A 139 -20.70 -17.96 -1.66
CA SER A 139 -19.45 -17.83 -2.44
C SER A 139 -18.58 -19.08 -2.33
N ALA A 140 -18.44 -19.64 -1.12
CA ALA A 140 -17.70 -20.87 -0.87
C ALA A 140 -18.37 -22.08 -1.54
N GLU A 141 -19.70 -22.19 -1.47
CA GLU A 141 -20.44 -23.25 -2.16
C GLU A 141 -20.24 -23.16 -3.68
N LEU A 142 -20.39 -21.97 -4.27
CA LEU A 142 -20.24 -21.76 -5.71
C LEU A 142 -18.88 -22.26 -6.23
N ILE A 143 -17.78 -21.94 -5.55
CA ILE A 143 -16.45 -22.38 -6.00
C ILE A 143 -16.20 -23.89 -5.83
N THR A 144 -17.04 -24.60 -5.07
CA THR A 144 -17.01 -26.08 -5.04
C THR A 144 -17.82 -26.71 -6.18
N ARG A 145 -18.75 -25.96 -6.77
CA ARG A 145 -19.68 -26.47 -7.81
C ARG A 145 -19.25 -26.13 -9.22
N THR A 146 -18.52 -25.05 -9.41
CA THR A 146 -18.14 -24.56 -10.73
C THR A 146 -16.73 -23.99 -10.79
N LYS A 147 -16.13 -24.02 -11.98
CA LYS A 147 -14.78 -23.48 -12.28
C LYS A 147 -14.82 -22.17 -13.06
N ARG A 148 -16.01 -21.58 -13.23
CA ARG A 148 -16.21 -20.34 -14.01
C ARG A 148 -15.58 -19.12 -13.32
N PHE A 149 -15.56 -19.08 -11.99
CA PHE A 149 -14.97 -17.97 -11.24
C PHE A 149 -13.45 -18.03 -11.24
N LYS A 150 -12.80 -16.90 -11.55
CA LYS A 150 -11.33 -16.73 -11.60
C LYS A 150 -10.74 -16.13 -10.33
N ALA A 151 -11.58 -15.52 -9.50
CA ALA A 151 -11.20 -15.01 -8.19
C ALA A 151 -12.38 -15.11 -7.22
N ALA A 152 -12.10 -15.49 -5.97
CA ALA A 152 -13.09 -15.52 -4.90
C ALA A 152 -12.58 -14.78 -3.66
N ALA A 153 -13.45 -13.99 -3.03
CA ALA A 153 -13.24 -13.40 -1.71
C ALA A 153 -14.34 -13.84 -0.75
N VAL A 154 -13.99 -14.72 0.18
CA VAL A 154 -14.92 -15.41 1.09
C VAL A 154 -14.74 -14.85 2.50
N GLY A 155 -15.73 -14.12 2.99
CA GLY A 155 -15.71 -13.52 4.33
C GLY A 155 -16.66 -14.21 5.30
N ALA A 156 -16.16 -14.62 6.47
CA ALA A 156 -16.95 -15.24 7.54
C ALA A 156 -17.96 -16.27 7.02
N ALA A 157 -17.44 -17.34 6.40
CA ALA A 157 -18.23 -18.37 5.75
C ALA A 157 -18.13 -19.73 6.45
N ASP A 158 -19.27 -20.33 6.71
CA ASP A 158 -19.40 -21.72 7.14
C ASP A 158 -19.15 -22.67 5.98
N VAL A 159 -18.37 -23.71 6.26
CA VAL A 159 -18.08 -24.78 5.31
C VAL A 159 -18.43 -26.15 5.87
N GLU A 160 -18.58 -26.29 7.18
CA GLU A 160 -18.92 -27.54 7.86
C GLU A 160 -20.03 -27.31 8.88
N TRP A 161 -21.23 -27.82 8.58
CA TRP A 161 -22.46 -27.49 9.32
C TRP A 161 -22.63 -28.24 10.64
N ILE A 162 -21.97 -29.40 10.84
CA ILE A 162 -22.06 -30.11 12.13
C ILE A 162 -21.37 -29.27 13.22
N SER A 163 -20.23 -28.68 12.87
CA SER A 163 -19.49 -27.77 13.74
C SER A 163 -20.20 -26.43 13.91
N ASP A 164 -20.88 -25.94 12.87
CA ASP A 164 -21.73 -24.74 12.91
C ASP A 164 -22.79 -24.85 14.01
N TRP A 165 -23.62 -25.89 13.91
CA TRP A 165 -24.70 -26.22 14.85
C TRP A 165 -24.25 -26.12 16.32
N ALA A 166 -23.03 -26.58 16.60
CA ALA A 166 -22.49 -26.69 17.96
C ALA A 166 -21.78 -25.44 18.48
N ASN A 167 -21.20 -24.61 17.61
CA ASN A 167 -20.27 -23.55 18.02
C ASN A 167 -20.77 -22.13 17.73
N VAL A 168 -21.83 -21.99 16.94
CA VAL A 168 -22.44 -20.69 16.61
C VAL A 168 -23.49 -20.34 17.65
N ASP A 169 -23.53 -19.08 18.09
CA ASP A 169 -24.46 -18.61 19.14
C ASP A 169 -25.94 -18.91 18.80
N PHE A 170 -26.28 -18.99 17.51
CA PHE A 170 -27.62 -19.30 17.00
C PHE A 170 -27.71 -20.59 16.16
N GLY A 171 -26.62 -21.37 16.04
CA GLY A 171 -26.49 -22.48 15.08
C GLY A 171 -27.60 -23.52 15.23
N ALA A 172 -27.86 -23.97 16.46
CA ALA A 172 -28.90 -24.97 16.72
C ALA A 172 -30.31 -24.56 16.23
N ALA A 173 -30.68 -23.28 16.31
CA ALA A 173 -31.98 -22.81 15.83
C ALA A 173 -31.98 -22.63 14.30
N PHE A 174 -30.90 -22.07 13.77
CA PHE A 174 -30.73 -21.79 12.34
C PHE A 174 -30.66 -23.08 11.53
N ASP A 175 -29.75 -23.97 11.88
CA ASP A 175 -29.52 -25.22 11.15
C ASP A 175 -30.73 -26.16 11.23
N ASN A 176 -31.38 -26.26 12.39
CA ASN A 176 -32.59 -27.07 12.52
C ASN A 176 -33.71 -26.56 11.59
N TYR A 177 -33.84 -25.24 11.42
CA TYR A 177 -34.82 -24.66 10.52
C TYR A 177 -34.48 -24.93 9.06
N TYR A 178 -33.24 -24.69 8.64
CA TYR A 178 -32.86 -24.85 7.24
C TYR A 178 -32.66 -26.31 6.82
N PHE A 179 -32.33 -27.23 7.73
CA PHE A 179 -32.03 -28.63 7.42
C PHE A 179 -33.07 -29.61 7.98
N GLY A 180 -34.14 -29.11 8.62
CA GLY A 180 -35.29 -29.90 9.05
C GLY A 180 -35.02 -30.85 10.22
N GLY A 181 -33.98 -30.58 11.02
CA GLY A 181 -33.63 -31.39 12.20
C GLY A 181 -32.17 -31.21 12.66
N THR A 182 -31.82 -31.93 13.73
CA THR A 182 -30.48 -31.89 14.33
C THR A 182 -29.45 -32.75 13.57
N PRO A 183 -28.13 -32.56 13.79
CA PRO A 183 -27.08 -33.32 13.09
C PRO A 183 -27.13 -34.84 13.27
N TRP A 184 -27.76 -35.38 14.32
CA TRP A 184 -27.91 -36.83 14.53
C TRP A 184 -29.25 -37.38 14.00
N GLU A 185 -30.24 -36.53 13.78
CA GLU A 185 -31.50 -36.90 13.11
C GLU A 185 -31.36 -36.84 11.58
N LYS A 186 -30.55 -35.90 11.09
CA LYS A 186 -30.36 -35.57 9.68
C LYS A 186 -28.89 -35.64 9.25
N THR A 187 -28.11 -36.57 9.80
CA THR A 187 -26.64 -36.66 9.60
C THR A 187 -26.22 -36.53 8.13
N GLN A 188 -26.90 -37.25 7.24
CA GLN A 188 -26.55 -37.24 5.82
C GLN A 188 -26.77 -35.86 5.19
N GLU A 189 -27.83 -35.14 5.58
CA GLU A 189 -28.10 -33.79 5.06
C GLU A 189 -27.03 -32.78 5.48
N TYR A 190 -26.58 -32.82 6.74
CA TYR A 190 -25.50 -31.96 7.20
C TYR A 190 -24.19 -32.23 6.46
N ILE A 191 -23.87 -33.50 6.19
CA ILE A 191 -22.68 -33.89 5.41
C ILE A 191 -22.83 -33.43 3.95
N GLU A 192 -23.96 -33.73 3.31
CA GLU A 192 -24.19 -33.41 1.90
C GLU A 192 -24.28 -31.91 1.64
N ARG A 193 -24.79 -31.12 2.58
CA ARG A 193 -24.87 -29.66 2.45
C ARG A 193 -23.56 -28.96 2.78
N SER A 194 -22.68 -29.56 3.56
CA SER A 194 -21.40 -28.95 3.96
C SER A 194 -20.44 -28.81 2.76
N PRO A 195 -20.07 -27.59 2.33
CA PRO A 195 -19.08 -27.39 1.27
C PRO A 195 -17.73 -28.07 1.56
N PHE A 196 -17.41 -28.29 2.84
CA PHE A 196 -16.18 -28.94 3.31
C PHE A 196 -15.87 -30.25 2.58
N PHE A 197 -16.87 -31.11 2.39
CA PHE A 197 -16.71 -32.41 1.73
C PHE A 197 -16.53 -32.31 0.20
N ARG A 198 -16.64 -31.11 -0.37
CA ARG A 198 -16.40 -30.80 -1.79
C ARG A 198 -15.22 -29.86 -2.02
N LEU A 199 -14.46 -29.49 -0.98
CA LEU A 199 -13.32 -28.57 -1.14
C LEU A 199 -12.21 -29.12 -2.07
N SER A 200 -12.18 -30.44 -2.30
CA SER A 200 -11.34 -31.05 -3.34
C SER A 200 -11.62 -30.49 -4.73
N GLU A 201 -12.82 -29.99 -5.03
CA GLU A 201 -13.19 -29.51 -6.37
C GLU A 201 -12.72 -28.07 -6.63
N VAL A 202 -12.37 -27.33 -5.58
CA VAL A 202 -11.99 -25.92 -5.69
C VAL A 202 -10.68 -25.78 -6.45
N SER A 203 -10.74 -24.98 -7.52
CA SER A 203 -9.58 -24.56 -8.33
C SER A 203 -9.55 -23.04 -8.57
N THR A 204 -10.37 -22.30 -7.83
CA THR A 204 -10.47 -20.84 -7.89
C THR A 204 -9.47 -20.21 -6.91
N PRO A 205 -8.63 -19.25 -7.33
CA PRO A 205 -7.85 -18.42 -6.41
C PRO A 205 -8.76 -17.78 -5.35
N THR A 206 -8.59 -18.15 -4.08
CA THR A 206 -9.49 -17.76 -2.99
C THR A 206 -8.77 -17.00 -1.86
N ILE A 207 -9.23 -15.79 -1.54
CA ILE A 207 -8.87 -15.08 -0.31
C ILE A 207 -9.99 -15.20 0.72
N ILE A 208 -9.60 -15.45 1.98
CA ILE A 208 -10.50 -15.79 3.08
C ILE A 208 -10.31 -14.77 4.20
N PHE A 209 -11.42 -14.27 4.75
CA PHE A 209 -11.42 -13.24 5.80
C PHE A 209 -12.25 -13.68 7.00
N THR A 210 -11.73 -13.47 8.23
CA THR A 210 -12.52 -13.70 9.45
C THR A 210 -12.01 -12.88 10.63
N GLY A 211 -12.91 -12.50 11.54
CA GLY A 211 -12.59 -11.93 12.85
C GLY A 211 -12.30 -13.03 13.86
N THR A 212 -11.30 -12.84 14.74
CA THR A 212 -10.92 -13.90 15.68
C THR A 212 -11.92 -14.11 16.83
N GLU A 213 -12.82 -13.16 17.05
CA GLU A 213 -13.88 -13.20 18.09
C GLU A 213 -15.27 -13.32 17.46
N ASP A 214 -15.35 -13.81 16.23
CA ASP A 214 -16.63 -14.10 15.57
C ASP A 214 -17.35 -15.26 16.27
N ARG A 215 -18.60 -15.02 16.68
CA ARG A 215 -19.49 -16.01 17.31
C ARG A 215 -20.70 -16.37 16.45
N ASN A 216 -20.87 -15.65 15.34
CA ASN A 216 -21.90 -15.93 14.36
C ASN A 216 -21.38 -16.92 13.33
N VAL A 217 -20.11 -16.81 12.95
CA VAL A 217 -19.38 -17.76 12.09
C VAL A 217 -18.00 -17.95 12.70
N PRO A 218 -17.84 -18.87 13.66
CA PRO A 218 -16.59 -19.01 14.38
C PRO A 218 -15.39 -19.26 13.46
N PRO A 219 -14.20 -18.71 13.78
CA PRO A 219 -13.07 -18.63 12.85
C PRO A 219 -12.52 -20.00 12.40
N HIS A 220 -12.85 -21.09 13.11
CA HIS A 220 -12.46 -22.44 12.71
C HIS A 220 -13.02 -22.83 11.34
N GLN A 221 -14.16 -22.29 10.92
CA GLN A 221 -14.71 -22.52 9.57
C GLN A 221 -13.77 -22.01 8.49
N SER A 222 -13.27 -20.78 8.66
CA SER A 222 -12.28 -20.17 7.77
C SER A 222 -10.93 -20.88 7.82
N TRP A 223 -10.54 -21.41 9.00
CA TRP A 223 -9.32 -22.23 9.12
C TRP A 223 -9.45 -23.54 8.35
N SER A 224 -10.59 -24.22 8.45
CA SER A 224 -10.88 -25.45 7.72
C SER A 224 -10.85 -25.24 6.22
N LEU A 225 -11.50 -24.18 5.72
CA LEU A 225 -11.43 -23.79 4.31
C LEU A 225 -9.99 -23.54 3.86
N TYR A 226 -9.27 -22.65 4.55
CA TYR A 226 -7.89 -22.32 4.19
C TYR A 226 -6.97 -23.56 4.22
N ARG A 227 -7.09 -24.38 5.26
CA ARG A 227 -6.26 -25.58 5.43
C ARG A 227 -6.50 -26.59 4.32
N ALA A 228 -7.76 -26.81 3.93
CA ALA A 228 -8.09 -27.70 2.82
C ALA A 228 -7.49 -27.17 1.50
N LEU A 229 -7.70 -25.90 1.16
CA LEU A 229 -7.16 -25.32 -0.08
C LEU A 229 -5.63 -25.32 -0.09
N GLN A 230 -5.00 -24.99 1.04
CA GLN A 230 -3.55 -25.02 1.19
C GLN A 230 -2.99 -26.45 1.09
N TYR A 231 -3.70 -27.47 1.57
CA TYR A 231 -3.27 -28.87 1.45
C TYR A 231 -3.41 -29.39 0.02
N LEU A 232 -4.47 -28.98 -0.68
CA LEU A 232 -4.78 -29.45 -2.03
C LEU A 232 -3.92 -28.77 -3.11
N GLU A 233 -3.48 -27.53 -2.87
CA GLU A 233 -2.59 -26.74 -3.74
C GLU A 233 -3.07 -26.61 -5.20
N LYS A 234 -4.38 -26.72 -5.45
CA LYS A 234 -4.97 -26.59 -6.79
C LYS A 234 -5.01 -25.15 -7.30
N ALA A 235 -5.06 -24.18 -6.38
CA ALA A 235 -5.06 -22.75 -6.67
C ALA A 235 -4.49 -21.96 -5.48
N PRO A 236 -4.04 -20.70 -5.69
CA PRO A 236 -3.60 -19.83 -4.61
C PRO A 236 -4.70 -19.64 -3.56
N ALA A 237 -4.31 -19.76 -2.29
CA ALA A 237 -5.19 -19.51 -1.15
C ALA A 237 -4.53 -18.54 -0.17
N ARG A 238 -5.31 -17.65 0.43
CA ARG A 238 -4.82 -16.72 1.47
C ARG A 238 -5.85 -16.56 2.58
N LEU A 239 -5.40 -16.61 3.83
CA LEU A 239 -6.21 -16.31 5.00
C LEU A 239 -5.76 -15.00 5.64
N VAL A 240 -6.72 -14.10 5.91
CA VAL A 240 -6.52 -12.85 6.64
C VAL A 240 -7.37 -12.88 7.89
N LEU A 241 -6.70 -12.95 9.04
CA LEU A 241 -7.33 -12.91 10.36
C LEU A 241 -7.33 -11.48 10.89
N PHE A 242 -8.45 -11.05 11.49
CA PHE A 242 -8.57 -9.75 12.14
C PHE A 242 -8.66 -9.89 13.66
N PRO A 243 -7.57 -9.66 14.41
CA PRO A 243 -7.53 -9.90 15.85
C PRO A 243 -8.51 -9.02 16.64
N GLY A 244 -9.30 -9.67 17.49
CA GLY A 244 -10.28 -9.03 18.37
C GLY A 244 -11.53 -8.51 17.65
N GLU A 245 -11.71 -8.85 16.36
CA GLU A 245 -12.92 -8.46 15.63
C GLU A 245 -14.02 -9.51 15.77
N PRO A 246 -15.28 -9.09 15.96
CA PRO A 246 -16.44 -9.97 15.91
C PRO A 246 -16.89 -10.20 14.45
N HIS A 247 -18.10 -10.74 14.26
CA HIS A 247 -18.66 -11.05 12.94
C HIS A 247 -18.61 -9.91 11.92
N GLY A 248 -18.92 -8.69 12.36
CA GLY A 248 -18.72 -7.49 11.56
C GLY A 248 -17.47 -6.75 12.02
N LEU A 249 -16.53 -6.50 11.10
CA LEU A 249 -15.32 -5.73 11.41
C LEU A 249 -15.70 -4.32 11.89
N ARG A 250 -15.22 -3.93 13.07
CA ARG A 250 -15.51 -2.64 13.72
C ARG A 250 -14.37 -1.64 13.54
N LYS A 251 -13.11 -2.07 13.62
CA LYS A 251 -11.98 -1.13 13.47
C LYS A 251 -11.83 -0.72 12.01
N VAL A 252 -11.83 0.58 11.75
CA VAL A 252 -11.64 1.16 10.40
C VAL A 252 -10.34 0.67 9.75
N ALA A 253 -9.27 0.49 10.53
CA ALA A 253 -8.01 -0.07 10.01
C ALA A 253 -8.17 -1.51 9.48
N HIS A 254 -8.99 -2.33 10.14
CA HIS A 254 -9.28 -3.70 9.69
C HIS A 254 -10.22 -3.71 8.49
N GLN A 255 -11.26 -2.88 8.50
CA GLN A 255 -12.13 -2.68 7.33
C GLN A 255 -11.33 -2.25 6.10
N ARG A 256 -10.44 -1.26 6.26
CA ARG A 256 -9.55 -0.80 5.18
C ARG A 256 -8.64 -1.93 4.70
N ARG A 257 -8.03 -2.68 5.62
CA ARG A 257 -7.15 -3.79 5.26
C ARG A 257 -7.89 -4.90 4.51
N LYS A 258 -9.12 -5.25 4.90
CA LYS A 258 -9.98 -6.19 4.16
C LYS A 258 -10.16 -5.73 2.73
N VAL A 259 -10.59 -4.48 2.54
CA VAL A 259 -10.79 -3.90 1.19
C VAL A 259 -9.50 -3.88 0.38
N GLU A 260 -8.37 -3.47 0.96
CA GLU A 260 -7.06 -3.44 0.29
C GLU A 260 -6.62 -4.84 -0.18
N GLU A 261 -6.75 -5.86 0.67
CA GLU A 261 -6.34 -7.24 0.36
C GLU A 261 -7.27 -7.89 -0.67
N GLU A 262 -8.58 -7.64 -0.57
CA GLU A 262 -9.57 -8.13 -1.52
C GLU A 262 -9.37 -7.53 -2.91
N LEU A 263 -9.19 -6.21 -2.99
CA LEU A 263 -8.90 -5.54 -4.25
C LEU A 263 -7.57 -6.00 -4.83
N ALA A 264 -6.52 -6.18 -4.03
CA ALA A 264 -5.25 -6.71 -4.51
C ALA A 264 -5.40 -8.15 -5.05
N TRP A 265 -6.26 -8.96 -4.43
CA TRP A 265 -6.57 -10.32 -4.90
C TRP A 265 -7.28 -10.29 -6.25
N PHE A 266 -8.32 -9.47 -6.38
CA PHE A 266 -9.08 -9.34 -7.62
C PHE A 266 -8.25 -8.66 -8.72
N ASP A 267 -7.43 -7.66 -8.38
CA ASP A 267 -6.48 -7.02 -9.30
C ASP A 267 -5.56 -8.05 -9.95
N ARG A 268 -5.06 -8.99 -9.14
CA ARG A 268 -4.15 -10.04 -9.62
C ARG A 268 -4.84 -11.12 -10.45
N TYR A 269 -6.01 -11.60 -10.03
CA TYR A 269 -6.61 -12.82 -10.59
C TYR A 269 -7.82 -12.58 -11.50
N LEU A 270 -8.42 -11.38 -11.49
CA LEU A 270 -9.62 -11.05 -12.26
C LEU A 270 -9.39 -9.88 -13.22
N PHE A 271 -8.80 -8.79 -12.72
CA PHE A 271 -8.59 -7.58 -13.51
C PHE A 271 -7.28 -7.60 -14.30
N GLU A 272 -6.40 -8.56 -14.02
CA GLU A 272 -5.07 -8.70 -14.62
C GLU A 272 -4.28 -7.38 -14.55
N ALA A 273 -4.50 -6.60 -13.49
CA ALA A 273 -3.78 -5.38 -13.25
C ALA A 273 -2.30 -5.71 -13.04
N ALA A 274 -1.42 -4.89 -13.60
CA ALA A 274 0.00 -4.99 -13.30
C ALA A 274 0.19 -4.99 -11.77
N PRO A 275 1.09 -5.83 -11.22
CA PRO A 275 1.35 -5.83 -9.80
C PRO A 275 1.61 -4.40 -9.33
N GLY A 276 1.00 -4.03 -8.20
CA GLY A 276 1.24 -2.73 -7.58
C GLY A 276 2.74 -2.51 -7.31
N PRO A 277 3.15 -1.26 -7.04
CA PRO A 277 4.55 -0.95 -6.77
C PRO A 277 5.11 -1.85 -5.66
N ASP A 278 6.31 -2.38 -5.89
CA ASP A 278 6.97 -3.27 -4.92
C ASP A 278 7.14 -2.55 -3.59
N GLU A 279 6.50 -3.10 -2.55
CA GLU A 279 6.56 -2.59 -1.18
C GLU A 279 8.01 -2.45 -0.69
N ALA A 280 8.91 -3.35 -1.12
CA ALA A 280 10.33 -3.30 -0.80
C ALA A 280 11.05 -2.09 -1.41
N LEU A 281 10.45 -1.44 -2.42
CA LEU A 281 11.00 -0.31 -3.16
C LEU A 281 10.24 1.00 -2.90
N LYS A 282 9.39 1.07 -1.88
CA LYS A 282 8.78 2.33 -1.43
C LYS A 282 9.84 3.38 -1.12
N LYS A 283 9.48 4.66 -1.25
CA LYS A 283 10.39 5.81 -1.10
C LYS A 283 11.12 5.80 0.25
N GLU A 284 10.44 5.34 1.29
CA GLU A 284 10.95 5.27 2.66
C GLU A 284 11.79 4.00 2.92
N SER A 285 11.85 3.07 1.98
CA SER A 285 12.60 1.82 2.11
C SER A 285 14.10 2.08 2.08
N LEU A 286 14.80 1.49 3.05
CA LEU A 286 16.26 1.46 3.07
C LEU A 286 16.84 0.83 1.80
N LEU A 287 16.17 -0.18 1.24
CA LEU A 287 16.63 -0.82 0.00
C LEU A 287 16.51 0.14 -1.19
N ALA A 288 15.41 0.90 -1.29
CA ALA A 288 15.25 1.91 -2.33
C ALA A 288 16.32 3.01 -2.21
N ALA A 289 16.60 3.48 -1.00
CA ALA A 289 17.65 4.45 -0.74
C ALA A 289 19.05 3.92 -1.11
N LEU A 290 19.36 2.66 -0.79
CA LEU A 290 20.62 2.01 -1.14
C LEU A 290 20.78 1.86 -2.66
N LEU A 291 19.74 1.42 -3.36
CA LEU A 291 19.75 1.28 -4.81
C LEU A 291 19.90 2.64 -5.51
N ALA A 292 19.27 3.69 -4.99
CA ALA A 292 19.43 5.03 -5.52
C ALA A 292 20.86 5.57 -5.29
N ARG A 293 21.43 5.37 -4.10
CA ARG A 293 22.83 5.71 -3.79
C ARG A 293 23.83 4.94 -4.66
N ALA A 294 23.51 3.72 -5.05
CA ALA A 294 24.38 2.91 -5.92
C ALA A 294 24.54 3.50 -7.33
N LYS A 295 23.61 4.36 -7.77
CA LYS A 295 23.68 5.05 -9.08
C LYS A 295 24.65 6.23 -9.08
N ALA A 296 25.09 6.72 -7.92
CA ALA A 296 25.97 7.87 -7.83
C ALA A 296 27.38 7.55 -8.39
N ALA A 297 27.99 8.52 -9.05
CA ALA A 297 29.32 8.36 -9.62
C ALA A 297 30.38 8.10 -8.53
N ARG A 298 31.33 7.22 -8.81
CA ARG A 298 32.44 6.87 -7.90
C ARG A 298 33.77 6.75 -8.63
N THR A 299 34.85 7.09 -7.93
CA THR A 299 36.21 6.67 -8.27
C THR A 299 36.73 5.79 -7.13
N GLY A 300 36.91 4.50 -7.38
CA GLY A 300 37.15 3.54 -6.29
C GLY A 300 35.98 3.56 -5.30
N GLN A 301 36.28 3.78 -4.02
CA GLN A 301 35.25 3.87 -2.97
C GLN A 301 34.70 5.30 -2.77
N ALA A 302 35.36 6.32 -3.32
CA ALA A 302 35.00 7.71 -3.09
C ALA A 302 33.91 8.18 -4.07
N PHE A 303 32.90 8.89 -3.58
CA PHE A 303 31.89 9.53 -4.41
C PHE A 303 32.47 10.67 -5.24
N GLY A 304 31.98 10.81 -6.46
CA GLY A 304 32.39 11.86 -7.40
C GLY A 304 32.89 11.30 -8.74
N ARG A 305 33.27 12.21 -9.61
CA ARG A 305 33.77 11.95 -10.96
C ARG A 305 35.22 12.40 -11.07
N GLN A 306 35.97 11.87 -12.04
CA GLN A 306 37.29 12.39 -12.39
C GLN A 306 37.16 13.56 -13.35
N ALA A 307 37.84 14.67 -13.05
CA ALA A 307 38.02 15.80 -13.96
C ALA A 307 39.44 16.35 -13.80
N GLY A 308 40.21 16.41 -14.89
CA GLY A 308 41.60 16.87 -14.84
C GLY A 308 42.51 16.06 -13.89
N GLY A 309 42.22 14.76 -13.71
CA GLY A 309 42.93 13.88 -12.75
C GLY A 309 42.62 14.16 -11.27
N LYS A 310 41.58 14.95 -10.99
CA LYS A 310 41.10 15.29 -9.65
C LYS A 310 39.72 14.69 -9.43
N LEU A 311 39.47 14.23 -8.22
CA LEU A 311 38.14 13.81 -7.79
C LEU A 311 37.28 15.06 -7.52
N VAL A 312 36.17 15.18 -8.25
CA VAL A 312 35.24 16.31 -8.16
C VAL A 312 33.82 15.86 -7.85
N PRO A 313 32.96 16.72 -7.26
CA PRO A 313 31.57 16.37 -6.98
C PRO A 313 30.78 16.03 -8.25
N GLU A 314 29.92 15.03 -8.16
CA GLU A 314 28.85 14.82 -9.14
C GLU A 314 27.75 15.86 -8.93
N THR A 315 27.24 16.42 -10.03
CA THR A 315 26.15 17.40 -10.04
C THR A 315 25.00 16.86 -10.89
N LEU A 316 23.77 17.21 -10.51
CA LEU A 316 22.54 16.82 -11.20
C LEU A 316 21.51 17.95 -11.13
N THR A 317 20.52 17.93 -12.03
CA THR A 317 19.44 18.92 -12.04
C THR A 317 18.37 18.53 -11.03
N TYR A 318 18.12 19.39 -10.05
CA TYR A 318 17.12 19.21 -9.02
C TYR A 318 16.36 20.54 -8.83
N GLU A 319 15.04 20.51 -9.02
CA GLU A 319 14.16 21.69 -8.90
C GLU A 319 14.64 22.88 -9.75
N GLY A 320 15.13 22.60 -10.97
CA GLY A 320 15.63 23.61 -11.91
C GLY A 320 17.01 24.18 -11.59
N LEU A 321 17.66 23.70 -10.53
CA LEU A 321 19.02 24.06 -10.14
C LEU A 321 19.96 22.88 -10.34
N GLU A 322 21.11 23.11 -10.96
CA GLU A 322 22.15 22.09 -11.01
C GLU A 322 22.99 22.12 -9.72
N VAL A 323 22.90 21.06 -8.93
CA VAL A 323 23.42 20.99 -7.57
C VAL A 323 24.24 19.72 -7.36
N GLY A 324 25.22 19.78 -6.46
CA GLY A 324 25.97 18.61 -6.03
C GLY A 324 25.03 17.55 -5.45
N ARG A 325 25.17 16.30 -5.90
CA ARG A 325 24.38 15.16 -5.41
C ARG A 325 24.49 15.01 -3.90
N PHE A 326 25.69 15.26 -3.38
CA PHE A 326 26.06 15.22 -1.97
C PHE A 326 26.66 16.57 -1.55
N GLU A 327 26.83 16.74 -0.23
CA GLU A 327 27.81 17.67 0.33
C GLU A 327 29.21 17.35 -0.25
N VAL A 328 30.09 18.34 -0.37
CA VAL A 328 31.47 18.09 -0.81
C VAL A 328 32.14 17.18 0.21
N THR A 329 32.66 16.03 -0.26
CA THR A 329 33.26 15.04 0.62
C THR A 329 34.69 15.38 1.00
N ARG A 330 35.21 14.79 2.09
CA ARG A 330 36.60 14.96 2.53
C ARG A 330 37.60 14.61 1.43
N ALA A 331 37.36 13.54 0.66
CA ALA A 331 38.23 13.18 -0.47
C ALA A 331 38.17 14.20 -1.62
N GLN A 332 37.00 14.74 -1.92
CA GLN A 332 36.84 15.78 -2.95
C GLN A 332 37.50 17.10 -2.53
N TYR A 333 37.43 17.45 -1.24
CA TYR A 333 38.10 18.64 -0.71
C TYR A 333 39.61 18.45 -0.63
N ALA A 334 40.09 17.26 -0.26
CA ALA A 334 41.52 16.93 -0.25
C ALA A 334 42.16 16.95 -1.65
N ALA A 335 41.37 16.77 -2.72
CA ALA A 335 41.83 16.94 -4.09
C ALA A 335 42.20 18.41 -4.43
N PHE A 336 41.57 19.36 -3.73
CA PHE A 336 41.88 20.80 -3.76
C PHE A 336 43.01 21.16 -2.79
N ASP A 337 42.93 20.69 -1.54
CA ASP A 337 43.90 20.96 -0.48
C ASP A 337 44.39 19.66 0.14
N SER A 338 45.56 19.20 -0.27
CA SER A 338 46.15 17.94 0.19
C SER A 338 46.54 17.95 1.67
N SER A 339 46.54 19.11 2.34
CA SER A 339 46.76 19.20 3.77
C SER A 339 45.50 18.90 4.59
N TYR A 340 44.33 18.84 3.95
CA TYR A 340 43.08 18.52 4.62
C TYR A 340 43.07 17.07 5.11
N PRO A 341 42.78 16.81 6.41
CA PRO A 341 42.91 15.49 6.98
C PRO A 341 41.82 14.54 6.48
N VAL A 342 42.23 13.39 5.93
CA VAL A 342 41.34 12.30 5.53
C VAL A 342 41.84 10.99 6.15
N ALA A 343 41.25 10.59 7.27
CA ALA A 343 41.52 9.28 7.84
C ALA A 343 41.00 8.17 6.89
N PRO A 344 41.65 6.99 6.86
CA PRO A 344 41.13 5.85 6.09
C PRO A 344 39.68 5.53 6.46
N GLY A 345 38.80 5.41 5.46
CA GLY A 345 37.35 5.19 5.66
C GLY A 345 36.53 6.47 5.85
N ALA A 346 37.17 7.64 5.98
CA ALA A 346 36.50 8.93 6.12
C ALA A 346 36.34 9.69 4.78
N GLU A 347 36.68 9.07 3.65
CA GLU A 347 36.72 9.71 2.33
C GLU A 347 35.37 10.28 1.91
N ASN A 348 34.29 9.62 2.33
CA ASN A 348 32.90 9.97 2.01
C ASN A 348 32.19 10.70 3.16
N LEU A 349 32.86 11.08 4.25
CA LEU A 349 32.30 12.06 5.18
C LEU A 349 32.21 13.44 4.48
N PRO A 350 31.27 14.31 4.86
CA PRO A 350 31.32 15.70 4.41
C PRO A 350 32.62 16.37 4.87
N ALA A 351 33.15 17.23 4.03
CA ALA A 351 34.25 18.11 4.38
C ALA A 351 33.68 19.26 5.22
N THR A 352 34.09 19.33 6.48
CA THR A 352 33.65 20.33 7.46
C THR A 352 34.85 21.04 8.10
N GLY A 353 34.62 22.05 8.94
CA GLY A 353 35.67 22.93 9.44
C GLY A 353 36.19 23.90 8.38
N ILE A 354 35.37 24.19 7.35
CA ILE A 354 35.79 24.97 6.19
C ILE A 354 35.37 26.42 6.40
N SER A 355 36.33 27.35 6.33
CA SER A 355 36.01 28.78 6.35
C SER A 355 35.30 29.21 5.06
N PHE A 356 34.47 30.26 5.14
CA PHE A 356 33.79 30.81 3.96
C PHE A 356 34.76 31.17 2.83
N GLU A 357 35.92 31.73 3.16
CA GLU A 357 36.95 32.06 2.18
C GLU A 357 37.48 30.81 1.46
N ASN A 358 37.74 29.74 2.20
CA ASN A 358 38.19 28.47 1.64
C ASN A 358 37.10 27.80 0.79
N ALA A 359 35.83 27.89 1.20
CA ALA A 359 34.70 27.42 0.39
C ALA A 359 34.61 28.16 -0.97
N ARG A 360 34.88 29.48 -0.99
CA ARG A 360 34.99 30.26 -2.24
C ARG A 360 36.23 29.91 -3.06
N ARG A 361 37.36 29.62 -2.43
CA ARG A 361 38.56 29.15 -3.13
C ARG A 361 38.31 27.78 -3.78
N TYR A 362 37.65 26.87 -3.06
CA TYR A 362 37.27 25.56 -3.57
C TYR A 362 36.38 25.65 -4.82
N THR A 363 35.32 26.47 -4.78
CA THR A 363 34.41 26.62 -5.94
C THR A 363 35.08 27.25 -7.18
N ARG A 364 36.02 28.18 -6.97
CA ARG A 364 36.87 28.72 -8.06
C ARG A 364 37.82 27.67 -8.63
N TRP A 365 38.48 26.89 -7.77
CA TRP A 365 39.32 25.77 -8.20
C TRP A 365 38.52 24.72 -8.96
N LEU A 366 37.32 24.39 -8.47
CA LEU A 366 36.43 23.44 -9.11
C LEU A 366 36.00 23.94 -10.50
N THR A 367 35.72 25.23 -10.64
CA THR A 367 35.42 25.86 -11.94
C THR A 367 36.57 25.72 -12.93
N GLN A 368 37.80 25.94 -12.49
CA GLN A 368 38.99 25.77 -13.34
C GLN A 368 39.23 24.31 -13.71
N THR A 369 38.96 23.39 -12.78
CA THR A 369 39.21 21.95 -12.94
C THR A 369 38.19 21.29 -13.87
N THR A 370 36.92 21.71 -13.82
CA THR A 370 35.84 21.10 -14.61
C THR A 370 35.49 21.89 -15.87
N GLY A 371 35.91 23.16 -15.96
CA GLY A 371 35.49 24.08 -17.02
C GLY A 371 34.04 24.57 -16.88
N ARG A 372 33.38 24.29 -15.75
CA ARG A 372 31.96 24.61 -15.50
C ARG A 372 31.85 25.69 -14.41
N PRO A 373 30.87 26.62 -14.48
CA PRO A 373 30.78 27.73 -13.55
C PRO A 373 30.25 27.29 -12.17
N HIS A 374 31.12 26.75 -11.32
CA HIS A 374 30.78 26.31 -9.98
C HIS A 374 30.79 27.48 -8.98
N ARG A 375 29.80 27.49 -8.08
CA ARG A 375 29.68 28.47 -7.01
C ARG A 375 29.02 27.86 -5.77
N LEU A 376 29.01 28.64 -4.70
CA LEU A 376 28.15 28.37 -3.54
C LEU A 376 26.70 28.73 -3.90
N PRO A 377 25.69 28.04 -3.33
CA PRO A 377 24.30 28.42 -3.49
C PRO A 377 24.04 29.80 -2.87
N THR A 378 23.05 30.52 -3.40
CA THR A 378 22.50 31.71 -2.73
C THR A 378 21.66 31.29 -1.52
N LEU A 379 21.38 32.21 -0.60
CA LEU A 379 20.49 31.95 0.54
C LEU A 379 19.12 31.42 0.12
N ASP A 380 18.56 31.95 -0.97
CA ASP A 380 17.25 31.52 -1.48
C ASP A 380 17.30 30.09 -2.05
N GLU A 381 18.31 29.79 -2.87
CA GLU A 381 18.53 28.44 -3.40
C GLU A 381 18.74 27.42 -2.28
N ALA A 382 19.61 27.74 -1.30
CA ALA A 382 19.88 26.85 -0.18
C ALA A 382 18.63 26.59 0.67
N ARG A 383 17.75 27.59 0.86
CA ARG A 383 16.46 27.41 1.54
C ARG A 383 15.48 26.56 0.72
N LYS A 384 15.43 26.77 -0.60
CA LYS A 384 14.56 26.01 -1.52
C LYS A 384 14.91 24.53 -1.56
N LEU A 385 16.21 24.20 -1.66
CA LEU A 385 16.68 22.81 -1.65
C LEU A 385 16.14 22.04 -0.44
N ARG A 386 16.10 22.68 0.74
CA ARG A 386 15.72 22.05 2.01
C ARG A 386 14.23 21.94 2.25
N LYS A 387 13.42 22.84 1.71
CA LYS A 387 11.96 22.79 1.90
C LYS A 387 11.34 21.46 1.44
N LYS A 388 12.02 20.75 0.55
CA LYS A 388 11.60 19.49 -0.07
C LYS A 388 12.22 18.25 0.56
N ALA A 389 13.00 18.41 1.61
CA ALA A 389 13.64 17.30 2.27
C ALA A 389 12.69 16.75 3.38
N GLY A 390 12.83 15.45 3.67
CA GLY A 390 11.84 14.63 4.41
C GLY A 390 11.74 14.84 5.92
N GLY A 391 12.58 15.68 6.53
CA GLY A 391 12.55 16.02 7.96
C GLY A 391 13.20 15.00 8.90
N GLU A 392 13.84 13.95 8.37
CA GLU A 392 14.50 12.87 9.15
C GLU A 392 16.02 12.86 8.96
N GLY A 393 16.62 14.02 8.69
CA GLY A 393 18.05 14.17 8.44
C GLY A 393 18.95 13.91 9.67
N ASN A 394 20.26 14.04 9.46
CA ASN A 394 21.26 13.84 10.52
C ASN A 394 21.34 15.09 11.40
N THR A 395 20.54 15.12 12.46
CA THR A 395 20.38 16.23 13.43
C THR A 395 20.49 15.71 14.86
N LEU A 396 20.58 16.60 15.86
CA LEU A 396 20.58 16.18 17.26
C LEU A 396 19.32 15.39 17.65
N ASP A 397 18.16 15.68 17.04
CA ASP A 397 16.92 14.94 17.30
C ASP A 397 17.09 13.44 17.05
N ARG A 398 17.82 13.09 15.98
CA ARG A 398 18.10 11.70 15.61
C ARG A 398 18.94 11.01 16.67
N TRP A 399 20.00 11.67 17.13
CA TRP A 399 20.93 11.09 18.10
C TRP A 399 20.37 11.06 19.52
N ALA A 400 19.52 12.03 19.86
CA ALA A 400 18.84 12.09 21.14
C ALA A 400 17.66 11.11 21.22
N GLY A 401 17.02 10.77 20.09
CA GLY A 401 15.79 9.99 20.04
C GLY A 401 14.53 10.78 20.45
N TYR A 402 14.66 12.10 20.61
CA TYR A 402 13.60 13.05 20.94
C TYR A 402 13.97 14.45 20.44
N SER A 403 13.01 15.36 20.31
CA SER A 403 13.29 16.75 19.92
C SER A 403 13.89 17.57 21.07
N PRO A 404 15.20 17.90 21.04
CA PRO A 404 15.88 18.56 22.15
C PRO A 404 15.40 20.00 22.32
N ASN A 405 15.15 20.42 23.56
CA ASN A 405 14.96 21.84 23.88
C ASN A 405 16.34 22.57 23.97
N PRO A 406 16.40 23.89 24.15
CA PRO A 406 17.67 24.61 24.24
C PRO A 406 18.62 24.14 25.35
N GLU A 407 18.09 23.74 26.50
CA GLU A 407 18.88 23.21 27.63
C GLU A 407 19.40 21.80 27.32
N ASP A 408 18.56 20.94 26.73
CA ASP A 408 18.98 19.63 26.22
C ASP A 408 20.11 19.77 25.20
N ALA A 409 19.98 20.68 24.24
CA ALA A 409 21.00 20.92 23.23
C ALA A 409 22.33 21.36 23.85
N ALA A 410 22.30 22.27 24.83
CA ALA A 410 23.50 22.70 25.55
C ALA A 410 24.15 21.54 26.33
N ARG A 411 23.34 20.69 26.98
CA ARG A 411 23.81 19.48 27.68
C ARG A 411 24.42 18.47 26.70
N LEU A 412 23.74 18.19 25.60
CA LEU A 412 24.20 17.27 24.56
C LEU A 412 25.54 17.72 23.98
N ARG A 413 25.73 19.02 23.69
CA ARG A 413 27.02 19.54 23.22
C ARG A 413 28.19 19.25 24.17
N LYS A 414 27.96 19.30 25.50
CA LYS A 414 29.00 18.93 26.48
C LYS A 414 29.36 17.45 26.38
N LEU A 415 28.36 16.58 26.20
CA LEU A 415 28.59 15.14 26.00
C LEU A 415 29.31 14.85 24.69
N LEU A 416 29.01 15.60 23.63
CA LEU A 416 29.69 15.45 22.34
C LEU A 416 31.19 15.79 22.43
N ALA A 417 31.58 16.71 23.31
CA ALA A 417 32.99 17.04 23.54
C ALA A 417 33.78 15.90 24.20
N GLU A 418 33.12 14.90 24.79
CA GLU A 418 33.76 13.69 25.33
C GLU A 418 34.04 12.64 24.25
N LEU A 419 33.44 12.77 23.06
CA LEU A 419 33.65 11.86 21.94
C LEU A 419 34.94 12.20 21.18
N PRO A 420 35.61 11.20 20.59
CA PRO A 420 36.89 11.42 19.91
C PRO A 420 36.71 12.14 18.56
N GLY A 421 37.54 13.16 18.35
CA GLY A 421 37.70 13.86 17.07
C GLY A 421 36.70 15.01 16.83
N PRO A 422 36.96 15.86 15.82
CA PRO A 422 36.05 16.94 15.46
C PRO A 422 34.82 16.40 14.73
N ALA A 423 33.66 16.95 15.07
CA ALA A 423 32.37 16.60 14.50
C ALA A 423 32.00 15.09 14.54
N PRO A 424 31.94 14.48 15.74
CA PRO A 424 31.76 13.02 15.91
C PRO A 424 30.42 12.47 15.39
N LEU A 425 29.43 13.33 15.14
CA LEU A 425 28.09 12.92 14.67
C LEU A 425 27.93 12.86 13.15
N LEU A 426 28.97 13.21 12.38
CA LEU A 426 28.89 13.16 10.92
C LEU A 426 28.73 11.73 10.42
N LEU A 427 27.85 11.56 9.43
CA LEU A 427 27.66 10.31 8.71
C LEU A 427 28.26 10.43 7.30
N PRO A 428 28.66 9.31 6.68
CA PRO A 428 29.03 9.32 5.27
C PRO A 428 27.88 9.89 4.43
N VAL A 429 28.18 10.70 3.42
CA VAL A 429 27.16 11.29 2.55
C VAL A 429 26.27 10.21 1.92
N GLY A 430 24.97 10.50 1.81
CA GLY A 430 23.96 9.55 1.33
C GLY A 430 23.66 8.40 2.31
N SER A 431 23.98 8.54 3.59
CA SER A 431 23.56 7.54 4.61
C SER A 431 22.07 7.62 4.95
N LEU A 432 21.41 8.71 4.57
CA LEU A 432 19.98 8.94 4.75
C LEU A 432 19.27 9.01 3.40
N PRO A 433 17.93 8.81 3.34
CA PRO A 433 17.18 8.93 2.09
C PRO A 433 17.36 10.31 1.45
N GLY A 434 17.57 10.34 0.13
CA GLY A 434 17.66 11.58 -0.63
C GLY A 434 16.30 12.08 -1.13
N SER A 435 16.27 13.28 -1.70
CA SER A 435 15.05 13.91 -2.23
C SER A 435 15.08 14.03 -3.76
N GLY A 436 13.94 13.77 -4.40
CA GLY A 436 13.77 13.74 -5.87
C GLY A 436 13.80 12.32 -6.46
N GLU A 437 13.44 12.20 -7.74
CA GLU A 437 13.50 10.93 -8.50
C GLU A 437 14.94 10.48 -8.77
N ASP A 438 15.82 11.42 -9.11
CA ASP A 438 17.27 11.26 -9.06
C ASP A 438 17.79 11.98 -7.81
N PRO A 439 17.99 11.28 -6.69
CA PRO A 439 18.00 11.93 -5.39
C PRO A 439 19.25 12.79 -5.16
N VAL A 440 19.00 13.98 -4.61
CA VAL A 440 20.00 14.79 -3.89
C VAL A 440 19.94 14.42 -2.41
N PHE A 441 21.08 14.11 -1.83
CA PHE A 441 21.19 13.60 -0.47
C PHE A 441 21.60 14.67 0.53
N ASP A 442 21.36 14.38 1.81
CA ASP A 442 21.87 15.13 2.96
C ASP A 442 21.33 16.59 3.04
N LEU A 443 20.16 16.86 2.45
CA LEU A 443 19.56 18.19 2.47
C LEU A 443 18.99 18.59 3.85
N ASP A 444 18.69 17.60 4.71
CA ASP A 444 18.06 17.78 6.03
C ASP A 444 19.00 17.60 7.23
N GLY A 445 20.31 17.59 7.00
CA GLY A 445 21.29 17.51 8.07
C GLY A 445 22.54 16.83 7.60
N ASN A 446 23.45 16.60 8.55
CA ASN A 446 24.85 16.22 8.42
C ASN A 446 25.77 17.42 8.67
N ALA A 447 26.00 18.30 7.69
CA ALA A 447 26.72 19.56 7.89
C ALA A 447 25.88 20.77 7.48
N ALA A 448 26.08 21.90 8.17
CA ALA A 448 25.58 23.17 7.66
C ALA A 448 26.43 23.59 6.46
N GLU A 449 25.81 24.27 5.50
CA GLU A 449 26.47 24.59 4.23
C GLU A 449 26.61 26.10 4.08
N TRP A 450 27.77 26.55 3.59
CA TRP A 450 27.93 27.96 3.22
C TRP A 450 27.01 28.35 2.06
N ALA A 451 26.23 29.41 2.27
CA ALA A 451 25.48 30.10 1.23
C ALA A 451 25.89 31.57 1.12
N LEU A 452 25.71 32.14 -0.07
CA LEU A 452 25.94 33.55 -0.36
C LEU A 452 24.74 34.38 0.07
N ASP A 453 24.99 35.38 0.92
CA ASP A 453 24.02 36.43 1.22
C ASP A 453 23.93 37.47 0.07
N GLU A 454 22.96 38.38 0.17
CA GLU A 454 22.72 39.43 -0.84
C GLU A 454 23.91 40.37 -1.06
N LYS A 455 24.82 40.46 -0.09
CA LYS A 455 26.03 41.31 -0.14
C LYS A 455 27.27 40.51 -0.55
N GLY A 456 27.13 39.22 -0.86
CA GLY A 456 28.22 38.30 -1.22
C GLY A 456 29.02 37.80 -0.01
N GLY A 457 28.53 38.01 1.21
CA GLY A 457 29.03 37.43 2.44
C GLY A 457 28.57 35.97 2.61
N GLY A 458 29.23 35.26 3.53
CA GLY A 458 28.96 33.86 3.81
C GLY A 458 28.05 33.70 5.00
N THR A 459 26.95 32.99 4.83
CA THR A 459 26.07 32.58 5.94
C THR A 459 25.98 31.05 5.95
N PRO A 460 26.35 30.37 7.06
CA PRO A 460 26.06 28.96 7.22
C PRO A 460 24.55 28.80 7.30
N VAL A 461 24.01 27.89 6.51
CA VAL A 461 22.59 27.61 6.50
C VAL A 461 22.36 26.13 6.64
N GLY A 462 21.26 25.78 7.30
CA GLY A 462 20.71 24.43 7.31
C GLY A 462 20.87 23.72 8.63
N PRO A 463 20.12 22.62 8.81
CA PRO A 463 20.36 21.69 9.90
C PRO A 463 21.76 21.07 9.76
N SER A 464 22.35 20.74 10.90
CA SER A 464 23.63 20.04 11.03
C SER A 464 23.52 19.04 12.18
N ALA A 465 24.42 18.06 12.21
CA ALA A 465 24.33 16.99 13.20
C ALA A 465 24.46 17.48 14.66
N ASP A 466 25.07 18.64 14.89
CA ASP A 466 25.20 19.31 16.20
C ASP A 466 24.03 20.24 16.57
N GLN A 467 22.97 20.31 15.73
CA GLN A 467 21.83 21.19 15.95
C GLN A 467 20.50 20.43 15.97
N PRO A 468 19.51 20.90 16.76
CA PRO A 468 18.14 20.43 16.63
C PRO A 468 17.56 20.81 15.26
N SER A 469 16.69 19.96 14.71
CA SER A 469 15.97 20.18 13.45
C SER A 469 15.08 21.44 13.46
N LYS A 470 14.58 21.82 14.66
CA LYS A 470 13.75 23.00 14.91
C LYS A 470 14.28 23.75 16.14
N PRO A 471 15.32 24.58 16.00
CA PRO A 471 15.87 25.31 17.14
C PRO A 471 14.80 26.27 17.69
N ARG A 472 14.40 26.06 18.95
CA ARG A 472 13.44 26.94 19.66
C ARG A 472 14.08 28.24 20.18
N SER A 473 15.37 28.45 19.91
CA SER A 473 16.11 29.68 20.25
C SER A 473 16.92 30.17 19.04
N PRO A 474 16.92 31.48 18.73
CA PRO A 474 17.73 32.07 17.67
C PRO A 474 19.24 32.11 17.95
N GLU A 475 19.69 31.75 19.16
CA GLU A 475 21.12 31.75 19.57
C GLU A 475 21.87 30.45 19.24
N ALA A 476 21.20 29.46 18.63
CA ALA A 476 21.83 28.22 18.19
C ALA A 476 22.73 28.48 16.97
N THR A 477 23.98 28.86 17.21
CA THR A 477 25.02 28.92 16.17
C THR A 477 25.53 27.51 15.87
N THR A 478 25.64 27.15 14.60
CA THR A 478 26.31 25.92 14.18
C THR A 478 27.78 25.97 14.58
N ASP A 479 28.27 24.91 15.19
CA ASP A 479 29.69 24.76 15.50
C ASP A 479 30.50 24.76 14.18
N PRO A 480 31.58 25.58 14.05
CA PRO A 480 32.43 25.61 12.86
C PRO A 480 32.89 24.23 12.35
N ASP A 481 33.09 23.26 13.25
CA ASP A 481 33.50 21.90 12.89
C ASP A 481 32.41 21.13 12.13
N TYR A 482 31.16 21.61 12.15
CA TYR A 482 30.02 21.06 11.41
C TYR A 482 29.61 21.94 10.21
N ILE A 483 30.45 22.91 9.82
CA ILE A 483 30.20 23.74 8.64
C ILE A 483 31.05 23.26 7.46
N GLY A 484 30.36 22.85 6.40
CA GLY A 484 30.92 22.42 5.11
C GLY A 484 30.37 23.23 3.95
N LEU A 485 30.26 22.59 2.79
CA LEU A 485 29.75 23.21 1.58
C LEU A 485 29.10 22.22 0.62
N ARG A 486 28.16 22.75 -0.15
CA ARG A 486 27.64 22.15 -1.37
C ARG A 486 27.88 23.09 -2.54
N VAL A 487 28.07 22.53 -3.72
CA VAL A 487 28.31 23.29 -4.94
C VAL A 487 27.07 23.28 -5.83
N VAL A 488 26.87 24.39 -6.53
CA VAL A 488 25.88 24.52 -7.60
C VAL A 488 26.58 25.01 -8.87
N VAL A 489 25.97 24.76 -10.03
CA VAL A 489 26.48 25.14 -11.35
C VAL A 489 25.58 26.18 -11.97
N GLY A 490 26.16 27.28 -12.45
CA GLY A 490 25.44 28.33 -13.16
C GLY A 490 25.69 29.72 -12.59
N LYS A 491 25.02 30.71 -13.19
CA LYS A 491 25.04 32.10 -12.66
C LYS A 491 24.15 32.21 -11.41
N PRO A 492 24.46 33.12 -10.47
CA PRO A 492 23.62 33.39 -9.29
C PRO A 492 22.19 33.80 -9.65
#